data_AF-A0A5J4JII7-F1
#
_entry.id   AF-A0A5J4JII7-F1
#
_cell.length_a   1.000
_cell.length_b   1.000
_cell.length_c   1.000
_cell.angle_alpha   90.00
_cell.angle_beta   90.00
_cell.angle_gamma   90.00
#
_symmetry.space_group_name_H-M   'P 1'
#
loop_
_entity.id
_entity.type
_entity.pdbx_description
1 polymer ?
#
loop_
_entity_poly.entity_id
_entity_poly.type
_entity_poly.pdbx_seq_one_letter_code
_entity_poly.pdbx_strand_id
1 'polypeptide(L)'
;MNSAVGTMATPEGETKLEAFIAYITNHKEALRDYKAWLEAQGIDTHRLCTMGASEGLMSQFAARLKQGRSWSAAGVEAMTQWIIADKDRLEVKTWFGQWVPNRETNGSGRKALETKTRKRLTKQIVNDVRDNIPYMKQSSGTMIHRALKGLIGF
;
A
#
# COMPACT_ATOMS: atom_id res chain seq x y z
N MET A 1 -4.35 -15.53 -28.83
CA MET A 1 -5.29 -15.63 -27.69
C MET A 1 -6.12 -16.86 -27.94
N ASN A 2 -5.90 -17.94 -27.18
CA ASN A 2 -6.76 -19.11 -27.24
C ASN A 2 -8.01 -18.75 -26.42
N SER A 3 -9.12 -18.55 -27.13
CA SER A 3 -10.34 -18.00 -26.56
C SER A 3 -10.97 -18.99 -25.58
N ALA A 4 -11.20 -18.57 -24.34
CA ALA A 4 -12.00 -19.30 -23.34
C ALA A 4 -13.52 -19.23 -23.63
N VAL A 5 -13.89 -18.85 -24.85
CA VAL A 5 -15.26 -18.97 -25.36
C VAL A 5 -15.57 -20.46 -25.49
N GLY A 6 -16.68 -20.90 -24.90
CA GLY A 6 -17.05 -22.31 -24.71
C GLY A 6 -17.08 -22.78 -23.26
N THR A 7 -16.53 -22.00 -22.31
CA THR A 7 -16.37 -22.44 -20.90
C THR A 7 -17.34 -21.80 -19.90
N MET A 8 -18.19 -20.86 -20.33
CA MET A 8 -19.14 -20.20 -19.43
C MET A 8 -20.36 -21.09 -19.20
N ALA A 9 -20.83 -21.16 -17.95
CA ALA A 9 -21.98 -22.00 -17.59
C ALA A 9 -23.32 -21.50 -18.16
N THR A 10 -23.40 -20.24 -18.61
CA THR A 10 -24.60 -19.62 -19.16
C THR A 10 -24.34 -18.97 -20.51
N PRO A 11 -25.30 -19.03 -21.45
CA PRO A 11 -25.15 -18.43 -22.78
C PRO A 11 -25.05 -16.90 -22.73
N GLU A 12 -25.67 -16.26 -21.74
CA GLU A 12 -25.51 -14.82 -21.48
C GLU A 12 -24.10 -14.46 -21.01
N GLY A 13 -23.46 -15.33 -20.22
CA GLY A 13 -22.07 -15.13 -19.80
C GLY A 13 -21.10 -15.23 -20.97
N GLU A 14 -21.42 -16.09 -21.93
CA GLU A 14 -20.61 -16.34 -23.11
C GLU A 14 -20.65 -15.18 -24.11
N THR A 15 -21.85 -14.68 -24.40
CA THR A 15 -22.03 -13.47 -25.22
C THR A 15 -21.36 -12.23 -24.60
N LYS A 16 -21.42 -12.07 -23.28
CA LYS A 16 -20.69 -11.00 -22.57
C LYS A 16 -19.17 -11.19 -22.68
N LEU A 17 -18.68 -12.41 -22.58
CA LEU A 17 -17.26 -12.72 -22.72
C LEU A 17 -16.77 -12.41 -24.13
N GLU A 18 -17.52 -12.79 -25.16
CA GLU A 18 -17.21 -12.46 -26.56
C GLU A 18 -17.18 -10.94 -26.79
N ALA A 19 -18.19 -10.21 -26.30
CA ALA A 19 -18.22 -8.75 -26.39
C ALA A 19 -17.02 -8.10 -25.67
N PHE A 20 -16.63 -8.64 -24.52
CA PHE A 20 -15.48 -8.16 -23.76
C PHE A 20 -14.15 -8.44 -24.48
N ILE A 21 -13.98 -9.64 -25.04
CA ILE A 21 -12.80 -9.98 -25.86
C ILE A 21 -12.73 -9.06 -27.08
N ALA A 22 -13.84 -8.83 -27.78
CA ALA A 22 -13.90 -7.92 -28.91
C ALA A 22 -13.52 -6.49 -28.50
N TYR A 23 -14.05 -6.01 -27.36
CA TYR A 23 -13.70 -4.71 -26.81
C TYR A 23 -12.19 -4.59 -26.53
N ILE A 24 -11.61 -5.54 -25.78
CA ILE A 24 -10.17 -5.58 -25.48
C ILE A 24 -9.34 -5.61 -26.77
N THR A 25 -9.77 -6.40 -27.76
CA THR A 25 -9.06 -6.58 -29.02
C THR A 25 -9.04 -5.29 -29.84
N ASN A 26 -10.14 -4.54 -29.84
CA ASN A 26 -10.25 -3.25 -30.52
C ASN A 26 -9.52 -2.12 -29.77
N HIS A 27 -9.32 -2.24 -28.46
CA HIS A 27 -8.69 -1.22 -27.61
C HIS A 27 -7.31 -1.65 -27.09
N LYS A 28 -6.56 -2.45 -27.86
CA LYS A 28 -5.23 -2.94 -27.46
C LYS A 28 -4.24 -1.84 -27.11
N GLU A 29 -4.31 -0.70 -27.79
CA GLU A 29 -3.42 0.43 -27.50
C GLU A 29 -3.68 1.05 -26.13
N ALA A 30 -4.94 1.10 -25.68
CA ALA A 30 -5.29 1.60 -24.34
C ALA A 30 -4.80 0.69 -23.21
N LEU A 31 -4.52 -0.59 -23.51
CA LEU A 31 -4.00 -1.58 -22.57
C LEU A 31 -2.47 -1.68 -22.60
N ARG A 32 -1.82 -1.00 -23.55
CA ARG A 32 -0.36 -0.92 -23.61
C ARG A 32 0.15 -0.11 -22.42
N ASP A 33 1.26 -0.54 -21.83
CA ASP A 33 1.87 0.21 -20.73
C ASP A 33 2.23 1.63 -21.21
N TYR A 34 1.73 2.63 -20.48
CA TYR A 34 1.95 4.04 -20.74
C TYR A 34 3.45 4.40 -20.74
N LYS A 35 4.29 3.63 -20.03
CA LYS A 35 5.74 3.81 -20.06
C LYS A 35 6.31 3.72 -21.48
N ALA A 36 5.83 2.78 -22.29
CA ALA A 36 6.31 2.62 -23.67
C ALA A 36 5.92 3.82 -24.55
N TRP A 37 4.82 4.49 -24.25
CA TRP A 37 4.43 5.73 -24.91
C TRP A 37 5.32 6.91 -24.45
N LEU A 38 5.57 7.04 -23.15
CA LEU A 38 6.44 8.08 -22.59
C LEU A 38 7.90 7.96 -23.08
N GLU A 39 8.43 6.75 -23.18
CA GLU A 39 9.76 6.49 -23.74
C GLU A 39 9.87 6.93 -25.19
N ALA A 40 8.82 6.69 -26.00
CA ALA A 40 8.77 7.15 -27.39
C ALA A 40 8.75 8.69 -27.50
N GLN A 41 8.29 9.39 -26.46
CA GLN A 41 8.35 10.85 -26.33
C GLN A 41 9.69 11.34 -25.74
N GLY A 42 10.65 10.45 -25.46
CA GLY A 42 11.96 10.79 -24.91
C GLY A 42 11.96 11.05 -23.40
N ILE A 43 10.91 10.65 -22.67
CA ILE A 43 10.83 10.82 -21.22
C ILE A 43 11.46 9.61 -20.53
N ASP A 44 12.38 9.84 -19.59
CA ASP A 44 12.96 8.77 -18.76
C ASP A 44 11.89 8.17 -17.83
N THR A 45 11.55 6.90 -18.06
CA THR A 45 10.54 6.18 -17.29
C THR A 45 11.11 5.22 -16.25
N HIS A 46 12.44 5.14 -16.07
CA HIS A 46 13.08 4.16 -15.18
C HIS A 46 12.52 4.22 -13.75
N ARG A 47 12.16 5.42 -13.28
CA ARG A 47 11.61 5.64 -11.93
C ARG A 47 10.08 5.59 -11.86
N LEU A 48 9.39 5.42 -12.99
CA LEU A 48 7.93 5.34 -13.04
C LEU A 48 7.48 3.89 -12.82
N CYS A 49 6.44 3.72 -12.02
CA CYS A 49 5.81 2.42 -11.80
C CYS A 49 5.00 2.02 -13.04
N THR A 50 4.99 0.74 -13.41
CA THR A 50 4.03 0.25 -14.42
C THR A 50 2.59 0.48 -13.95
N MET A 51 1.62 0.46 -14.86
CA MET A 51 0.22 0.70 -14.51
C MET A 51 -0.27 -0.26 -13.40
N GLY A 52 -0.03 -1.57 -13.57
CA GLY A 52 -0.43 -2.56 -12.56
C GLY A 52 0.28 -2.41 -11.20
N ALA A 53 1.55 -1.99 -11.19
CA ALA A 53 2.26 -1.73 -9.94
C ALA A 53 1.67 -0.50 -9.21
N SER A 54 1.29 0.53 -9.98
CA SER A 54 0.65 1.75 -9.46
C SER A 54 -0.72 1.43 -8.84
N GLU A 55 -1.54 0.63 -9.53
CA GLU A 55 -2.83 0.16 -9.02
C GLU A 55 -2.70 -0.62 -7.71
N GLY A 56 -1.76 -1.57 -7.64
CA GLY A 56 -1.51 -2.34 -6.44
C GLY A 56 -1.08 -1.46 -5.26
N LEU A 57 -0.20 -0.50 -5.51
CA LEU A 57 0.26 0.45 -4.50
C LEU A 57 -0.89 1.34 -4.00
N MET A 58 -1.77 1.79 -4.89
CA MET A 58 -2.93 2.60 -4.53
C MET A 58 -4.00 1.79 -3.78
N SER A 59 -4.21 0.53 -4.16
CA SER A 59 -5.07 -0.40 -3.42
C SER A 59 -4.58 -0.60 -2.00
N GLN A 60 -3.27 -0.78 -1.79
CA GLN A 60 -2.69 -0.90 -0.46
C GLN A 60 -2.80 0.41 0.36
N PHE A 61 -2.68 1.57 -0.28
CA PHE A 61 -2.95 2.84 0.40
C PHE A 61 -4.41 2.98 0.81
N ALA A 62 -5.36 2.63 -0.08
CA ALA A 62 -6.78 2.64 0.25
C ALA A 62 -7.09 1.67 1.40
N ALA A 63 -6.50 0.46 1.39
CA ALA A 63 -6.60 -0.52 2.47
C ALA A 63 -6.14 0.05 3.81
N ARG A 64 -5.00 0.74 3.84
CA ARG A 64 -4.40 1.27 5.08
C ARG A 64 -5.08 2.54 5.60
N LEU A 65 -5.44 3.46 4.71
CA LEU A 65 -5.96 4.78 5.08
C LEU A 65 -7.48 4.80 5.24
N LYS A 66 -8.19 3.96 4.49
CA LYS A 66 -9.65 3.97 4.41
C LYS A 66 -10.28 2.58 4.55
N GLN A 67 -9.53 1.60 5.08
CA GLN A 67 -10.01 0.21 5.23
C GLN A 67 -10.52 -0.37 3.90
N GLY A 68 -9.89 0.02 2.79
CA GLY A 68 -10.23 -0.46 1.44
C GLY A 68 -11.30 0.37 0.72
N ARG A 69 -11.83 1.43 1.35
CA ARG A 69 -12.79 2.33 0.69
C ARG A 69 -12.08 3.25 -0.31
N SER A 70 -12.70 3.40 -1.48
CA SER A 70 -12.33 4.41 -2.46
C SER A 70 -12.50 5.83 -1.90
N TRP A 71 -11.84 6.80 -2.53
CA TRP A 71 -11.99 8.20 -2.15
C TRP A 71 -13.34 8.74 -2.64
N SER A 72 -14.04 9.50 -1.79
CA SER A 72 -15.20 10.29 -2.23
C SER A 72 -14.75 11.37 -3.21
N ALA A 73 -15.65 11.83 -4.09
CA ALA A 73 -15.35 12.91 -5.03
C ALA A 73 -14.79 14.15 -4.32
N ALA A 74 -15.43 14.58 -3.23
CA ALA A 74 -14.95 15.68 -2.40
C ALA A 74 -13.57 15.43 -1.79
N GLY A 75 -13.26 14.18 -1.44
CA GLY A 75 -11.94 13.81 -0.94
C GLY A 75 -10.87 13.86 -2.03
N VAL A 76 -11.18 13.39 -3.24
CA VAL A 76 -10.26 13.48 -4.39
C VAL A 76 -9.99 14.94 -4.71
N GLU A 77 -11.03 15.77 -4.77
CA GLU A 77 -10.90 17.20 -5.02
C GLU A 77 -10.03 17.90 -3.98
N ALA A 78 -10.28 17.65 -2.68
CA ALA A 78 -9.48 18.21 -1.60
C ALA A 78 -8.00 17.79 -1.69
N MET A 79 -7.72 16.53 -2.06
CA MET A 79 -6.35 16.04 -2.27
C MET A 79 -5.71 16.73 -3.47
N THR A 80 -6.41 16.88 -4.59
CA THR A 80 -5.90 17.55 -5.78
C THR A 80 -5.59 19.01 -5.51
N GLN A 81 -6.48 19.73 -4.85
CA GLN A 81 -6.25 21.12 -4.42
C GLN A 81 -5.03 21.21 -3.49
N TRP A 82 -4.88 20.26 -2.57
CA TRP A 82 -3.71 20.18 -1.69
C TRP A 82 -2.40 19.96 -2.47
N ILE A 83 -2.38 19.04 -3.44
CA ILE A 83 -1.21 18.78 -4.29
C ILE A 83 -0.83 20.03 -5.09
N ILE A 84 -1.81 20.71 -5.70
CA ILE A 84 -1.58 21.95 -6.45
C ILE A 84 -0.98 23.01 -5.53
N ALA A 85 -1.56 23.23 -4.37
CA ALA A 85 -1.07 24.19 -3.39
C ALA A 85 0.37 23.89 -2.93
N ASP A 86 0.73 22.62 -2.68
CA ASP A 86 2.11 22.24 -2.33
C ASP A 86 3.10 22.51 -3.49
N LYS A 87 2.70 22.21 -4.73
CA LYS A 87 3.53 22.46 -5.92
C LYS A 87 3.74 23.94 -6.19
N ASP A 88 2.71 24.75 -5.99
CA ASP A 88 2.74 26.20 -6.16
C ASP A 88 3.31 26.93 -4.93
N ARG A 89 3.70 26.18 -3.88
CA ARG A 89 4.21 26.70 -2.59
C ARG A 89 3.23 27.65 -1.90
N LEU A 90 1.93 27.40 -2.07
CA LEU A 90 0.87 28.11 -1.39
C LEU A 90 0.69 27.58 0.03
N GLU A 91 0.22 28.44 0.92
CA GLU A 91 -0.12 28.02 2.28
C GLU A 91 -1.36 27.14 2.28
N VAL A 92 -1.19 25.91 2.76
CA VAL A 92 -2.30 24.98 2.98
C VAL A 92 -2.79 25.11 4.42
N LYS A 93 -4.00 25.63 4.60
CA LYS A 93 -4.71 25.59 5.89
C LYS A 93 -5.49 24.29 6.02
N THR A 94 -5.13 23.49 7.01
CA THR A 94 -5.88 22.30 7.42
C THR A 94 -6.71 22.59 8.67
N TRP A 95 -7.67 21.73 8.99
CA TRP A 95 -8.44 21.86 10.23
C TRP A 95 -7.58 21.82 11.50
N PHE A 96 -6.39 21.20 11.43
CA PHE A 96 -5.43 21.12 12.53
C PHE A 96 -4.41 22.27 12.52
N GLY A 97 -4.61 23.30 11.68
CA GLY A 97 -3.72 24.45 11.54
C GLY A 97 -3.03 24.50 10.17
N GLN A 98 -1.96 25.28 10.05
CA GLN A 98 -1.17 25.35 8.82
C GLN A 98 -0.37 24.05 8.62
N TRP A 99 -0.50 23.48 7.43
CA TRP A 99 0.34 22.37 7.03
C TRP A 99 1.72 22.92 6.65
N VAL A 100 2.75 22.46 7.35
CA VAL A 100 4.15 22.78 7.04
C VAL A 100 4.78 21.54 6.41
N PRO A 101 5.32 21.63 5.18
CA PRO A 101 6.01 20.51 4.56
C PRO A 101 7.21 20.10 5.43
N ASN A 102 7.15 18.90 5.99
CA ASN A 102 8.29 18.31 6.69
C ASN A 102 9.31 17.86 5.63
N ARG A 103 10.10 18.81 5.13
CA ARG A 103 11.21 18.49 4.24
C ARG A 103 12.24 17.76 5.08
N GLU A 104 12.40 16.47 4.82
CA GLU A 104 13.46 15.67 5.42
C GLU A 104 14.79 16.38 5.16
N THR A 105 15.36 16.98 6.21
CA THR A 105 16.78 17.32 6.21
C THR A 105 17.51 15.99 6.22
N ASN A 106 18.30 15.72 5.18
CA ASN A 106 18.94 14.44 4.83
C ASN A 106 19.83 13.78 5.94
N GLY A 107 19.84 14.28 7.17
CA GLY A 107 20.66 13.80 8.28
C GLY A 107 19.94 12.98 9.37
N SER A 108 18.63 13.12 9.60
CA SER A 108 17.97 12.55 10.81
C SER A 108 17.12 11.29 10.57
N GLY A 109 16.65 11.05 9.35
CA GLY A 109 15.71 9.98 9.01
C GLY A 109 16.28 8.56 9.18
N ARG A 110 17.58 8.35 8.91
CA ARG A 110 18.23 7.02 9.01
C ARG A 110 18.17 6.45 10.43
N LYS A 111 18.49 7.25 11.46
CA LYS A 111 18.44 6.80 12.87
C LYS A 111 17.02 6.51 13.36
N ALA A 112 16.04 7.29 12.91
CA ALA A 112 14.63 7.08 13.26
C ALA A 112 14.03 5.83 12.58
N LEU A 113 14.46 5.53 11.35
CA LEU A 113 14.05 4.33 10.62
C LEU A 113 14.65 3.07 11.27
N GLU A 114 15.95 3.07 11.56
CA GLU A 114 16.68 1.96 12.21
C GLU A 114 16.03 1.56 13.55
N THR A 115 15.68 2.55 14.38
CA THR A 115 15.04 2.31 15.67
C THR A 115 13.61 1.75 15.54
N LYS A 116 12.85 2.17 14.52
CA LYS A 116 11.53 1.59 14.22
C LYS A 116 11.62 0.14 13.73
N THR A 117 12.56 -0.17 12.83
CA THR A 117 12.79 -1.54 12.36
C THR A 117 13.24 -2.46 13.49
N ARG A 118 14.14 -2.01 14.37
CA ARG A 118 14.55 -2.78 15.56
C ARG A 118 13.37 -3.10 16.47
N LYS A 119 12.56 -2.09 16.82
CA LYS A 119 11.35 -2.29 17.65
C LYS A 119 10.34 -3.26 17.01
N ARG A 120 10.22 -3.26 15.68
CA ARG A 120 9.33 -4.18 14.95
C ARG A 120 9.84 -5.61 14.99
N LEU A 121 11.14 -5.82 14.76
CA LEU A 121 11.79 -7.13 14.85
C LEU A 121 11.67 -7.72 16.26
N THR A 122 11.92 -6.92 17.31
CA THR A 122 11.77 -7.37 18.70
C THR A 122 10.34 -7.81 19.00
N LYS A 123 9.33 -7.07 18.53
CA LYS A 123 7.92 -7.47 18.70
C LYS A 123 7.56 -8.75 17.94
N GLN A 124 8.14 -8.94 16.76
CA GLN A 124 7.90 -10.13 15.94
C GLN A 124 8.49 -11.38 16.60
N ILE A 125 9.75 -11.30 17.07
CA ILE A 125 10.40 -12.37 17.84
C ILE A 125 9.59 -12.72 19.10
N VAL A 126 9.12 -11.71 19.85
CA VAL A 126 8.30 -11.94 21.04
C VAL A 126 7.00 -12.66 20.69
N ASN A 127 6.34 -12.31 19.59
CA ASN A 127 5.11 -12.98 19.18
C ASN A 127 5.37 -14.41 18.68
N ASP A 128 6.42 -14.63 17.88
CA ASP A 128 6.78 -15.96 17.36
C ASP A 128 7.17 -16.93 18.49
N VAL A 129 7.84 -16.44 19.54
CA VAL A 129 8.25 -17.26 20.69
C VAL A 129 7.09 -17.47 21.68
N ARG A 130 6.22 -16.47 21.87
CA ARG A 130 5.09 -16.53 22.82
C ARG A 130 4.11 -17.67 22.52
N ASP A 131 3.95 -18.04 21.25
CA ASP A 131 3.07 -19.13 20.86
C ASP A 131 3.73 -20.52 20.81
N ASN A 132 5.05 -20.57 20.64
CA ASN A 132 5.81 -21.82 20.61
C ASN A 132 6.18 -22.36 21.99
N ILE A 133 6.01 -21.54 23.04
CA ILE A 133 6.43 -21.88 24.39
C ILE A 133 5.21 -21.88 25.33
N PRO A 134 4.65 -23.06 25.69
CA PRO A 134 3.43 -23.17 26.47
C PRO A 134 3.50 -22.48 27.84
N TYR A 135 4.67 -22.47 28.47
CA TYR A 135 4.88 -21.86 29.78
C TYR A 135 4.87 -20.32 29.76
N MET A 136 5.01 -19.68 28.59
CA MET A 136 4.91 -18.23 28.44
C MET A 136 3.47 -17.72 28.22
N LYS A 137 2.49 -18.62 28.05
CA LYS A 137 1.06 -18.28 27.94
C LYS A 137 0.37 -18.08 29.30
N GLN A 138 1.06 -18.36 30.39
CA GLN A 138 0.49 -18.25 31.72
C GLN A 138 0.19 -16.80 32.08
N SER A 139 -0.90 -16.58 32.82
CA SER A 139 -1.28 -15.27 33.32
C SER A 139 -0.18 -14.69 34.23
N SER A 140 0.01 -13.38 34.15
CA SER A 140 0.96 -12.67 35.00
C SER A 140 0.56 -12.86 36.47
N GLY A 141 1.44 -13.47 37.27
CA GLY A 141 1.22 -13.69 38.71
C GLY A 141 1.36 -15.14 39.19
N THR A 142 1.45 -16.13 38.29
CA THR A 142 1.73 -17.52 38.67
C THR A 142 3.14 -17.69 39.24
N MET A 143 3.36 -18.74 40.04
CA MET A 143 4.69 -19.06 40.60
C MET A 143 5.73 -19.30 39.50
N ILE A 144 5.32 -19.92 38.39
CA ILE A 144 6.16 -20.15 37.20
C ILE A 144 6.50 -18.83 36.51
N HIS A 145 5.54 -17.90 36.35
CA HIS A 145 5.80 -16.56 35.84
C HIS A 145 6.80 -15.79 36.72
N ARG A 146 6.69 -15.91 38.05
CA ARG A 146 7.66 -15.31 39.00
C ARG A 146 9.06 -15.92 38.87
N ALA A 147 9.15 -17.24 38.71
CA ALA A 147 10.43 -17.93 38.50
C ALA A 147 11.10 -17.52 37.17
N LEU A 148 10.34 -17.46 36.07
CA LEU A 148 10.84 -17.01 34.76
C LEU A 148 11.26 -15.53 34.79
N LYS A 149 10.52 -14.67 35.48
CA LYS A 149 10.90 -13.27 35.68
C LYS A 149 12.18 -13.13 36.51
N GLY A 150 12.40 -14.02 37.48
CA GLY A 150 13.65 -14.10 38.25
C GLY A 150 14.86 -14.51 37.41
N LEU A 151 14.67 -15.41 36.43
CA LEU A 151 15.71 -15.84 35.48
C LEU A 151 16.13 -14.75 34.48
N ILE A 152 15.23 -13.83 34.11
CA ILE A 152 15.54 -12.68 33.23
C ILE A 152 16.46 -11.65 33.92
N GLY A 153 16.64 -11.75 35.25
CA GLY A 153 17.47 -10.86 36.06
C GLY A 153 18.87 -11.37 36.41
N PHE A 154 19.35 -12.42 35.73
CA PHE A 154 20.76 -12.86 35.71
C PHE A 154 21.34 -12.71 34.31
#